data_AF-A0A7C3PM91-F1
#
_entry.id   AF-A0A7C3PM91-F1
#
_cell.length_a   1.000
_cell.length_b   1.000
_cell.length_c   1.000
_cell.angle_alpha   90.00
_cell.angle_beta   90.00
_cell.angle_gamma   90.00
#
_symmetry.space_group_name_H-M   'P 1'
#
loop_
_entity.id
_entity.type
_entity.pdbx_description
1 polymer ?
#
loop_
_entity_poly.entity_id
_entity_poly.type
_entity_poly.pdbx_seq_one_letter_code
_entity_poly.pdbx_strand_id
1 'polypeptide(L)'
;MNKRLGLVIGFLLALMVSIGSGYVVAAPNGMAEAQALLATAAKESGRPIYSEKTAVKFKPSDNVYVKSALAIDFTPDKANVTLPLYRGLSPKGNSVYYIITEASDFNVAKRLGVNYAPKMKYAIASNGAQTVTLQGGLLKFKGNVDFSPEYQVEPGSPEVFPPKVAKPGAVGDAQWSSMVVMPSKVVLNVQLVHNASGSHDRLVSLDLKQRTVTLSILDGFQGGRQYFYHLVTDVSADVPSVLEKGVYTPRLANIPAYGKSTPSDRSALLGFSPVLNGITDTSTGQHQGFTASLANGGIDPINVFPYPPSNNDRSANNNYSPLWDAHVNMWTEAAIKANKVRRITSFEDLQGLIKAGLVTNASINPDGPSNPWLYGLRPTKAIINCPVIAHPVL
;
A
#
# COMPACT_ATOMS: atom_id res chain seq x y z
N MET A 1 -6.78 -24.91 -91.52
CA MET A 1 -6.03 -25.75 -90.58
C MET A 1 -5.95 -25.02 -89.24
N ASN A 2 -6.62 -25.56 -88.20
CA ASN A 2 -6.45 -25.32 -86.76
C ASN A 2 -6.68 -23.90 -86.17
N LYS A 3 -7.81 -23.63 -85.47
CA LYS A 3 -8.12 -23.89 -84.01
C LYS A 3 -7.45 -22.83 -83.11
N ARG A 4 -8.08 -22.04 -82.21
CA ARG A 4 -9.33 -22.03 -81.39
C ARG A 4 -9.58 -20.56 -80.96
N LEU A 5 -10.77 -19.96 -81.13
CA LEU A 5 -11.89 -19.81 -80.17
C LEU A 5 -11.52 -19.71 -78.66
N GLY A 6 -11.79 -18.55 -78.05
CA GLY A 6 -11.74 -18.30 -76.60
C GLY A 6 -12.74 -17.21 -76.21
N LEU A 7 -13.81 -17.64 -75.55
CA LEU A 7 -15.06 -16.95 -75.20
C LEU A 7 -14.85 -15.79 -74.19
N VAL A 8 -15.49 -14.64 -74.41
CA VAL A 8 -15.69 -13.60 -73.39
C VAL A 8 -16.81 -14.05 -72.46
N ILE A 9 -16.50 -14.29 -71.18
CA ILE A 9 -17.48 -14.52 -70.13
C ILE A 9 -17.36 -13.38 -69.13
N GLY A 10 -18.33 -12.46 -69.14
CA GLY A 10 -18.54 -11.51 -68.06
C GLY A 10 -19.30 -12.19 -66.93
N PHE A 11 -18.66 -12.39 -65.79
CA PHE A 11 -19.32 -12.78 -64.54
C PHE A 11 -19.49 -11.54 -63.66
N LEU A 12 -20.75 -11.14 -63.46
CA LEU A 12 -21.16 -10.26 -62.38
C LEU A 12 -20.82 -10.93 -61.04
N LEU A 13 -19.92 -10.33 -60.26
CA LEU A 13 -19.81 -10.65 -58.84
C LEU A 13 -20.73 -9.72 -58.05
N ALA A 14 -21.83 -10.28 -57.56
CA ALA A 14 -22.69 -9.64 -56.58
C ALA A 14 -21.91 -9.45 -55.27
N LEU A 15 -21.72 -8.20 -54.86
CA LEU A 15 -21.12 -7.85 -53.58
C LEU A 15 -22.16 -8.09 -52.47
N MET A 16 -22.15 -9.27 -51.85
CA MET A 16 -22.87 -9.49 -50.59
C MET A 16 -22.15 -8.74 -49.48
N VAL A 17 -22.72 -7.60 -49.06
CA VAL A 17 -22.32 -6.92 -47.82
C VAL A 17 -22.90 -7.72 -46.66
N SER A 18 -22.08 -8.56 -46.03
CA SER A 18 -22.40 -9.11 -44.71
C SER A 18 -22.25 -7.99 -43.69
N ILE A 19 -23.36 -7.41 -43.24
CA ILE A 19 -23.40 -6.53 -42.08
C ILE A 19 -23.23 -7.43 -40.85
N GLY A 20 -21.98 -7.78 -40.54
CA GLY A 20 -21.64 -8.37 -39.26
C GLY A 20 -21.90 -7.32 -38.19
N SER A 21 -22.84 -7.58 -37.29
CA SER A 21 -23.09 -6.83 -36.07
C SER A 21 -21.85 -6.91 -35.18
N GLY A 22 -20.81 -6.14 -35.52
CA GLY A 22 -19.62 -6.00 -34.73
C GLY A 22 -20.00 -5.29 -33.44
N TYR A 23 -20.23 -6.06 -32.38
CA TYR A 23 -20.21 -5.52 -31.03
C TYR A 23 -18.80 -4.98 -30.78
N VAL A 24 -18.61 -3.68 -30.99
CA VAL A 24 -17.39 -2.99 -30.56
C VAL A 24 -17.41 -3.02 -29.05
N VAL A 25 -16.65 -3.94 -28.46
CA VAL A 25 -16.39 -3.92 -27.01
C VAL A 25 -15.60 -2.65 -26.74
N ALA A 26 -16.22 -1.69 -26.05
CA ALA A 26 -15.56 -0.45 -25.68
C ALA A 26 -14.26 -0.74 -24.94
N ALA A 27 -13.20 0.00 -25.25
CA ALA A 27 -11.91 -0.16 -24.59
C ALA A 27 -12.07 0.02 -23.05
N PRO A 28 -11.35 -0.78 -22.23
CA PRO A 28 -11.39 -0.64 -20.78
C PRO A 28 -11.11 0.80 -20.33
N ASN A 29 -11.92 1.31 -19.41
CA ASN A 29 -11.86 2.69 -18.92
C ASN A 29 -11.90 2.70 -17.39
N GLY A 30 -10.87 3.26 -16.75
CA GLY A 30 -10.72 3.26 -15.29
C GLY A 30 -11.86 3.97 -14.55
N MET A 31 -12.45 5.02 -15.14
CA MET A 31 -13.60 5.70 -14.53
C MET A 31 -14.86 4.83 -14.57
N ALA A 32 -15.08 4.09 -15.66
CA ALA A 32 -16.19 3.15 -15.77
C ALA A 32 -16.02 1.97 -14.79
N GLU A 33 -14.79 1.47 -14.63
CA GLU A 33 -14.46 0.43 -13.65
C GLU A 33 -14.69 0.91 -12.21
N ALA A 34 -14.22 2.11 -11.85
CA ALA A 34 -14.45 2.71 -10.54
C ALA A 34 -15.95 2.92 -10.26
N GLN A 35 -16.71 3.37 -11.26
CA GLN A 35 -18.16 3.50 -11.16
C GLN A 35 -18.85 2.16 -10.90
N ALA A 36 -18.42 1.09 -11.58
CA ALA A 36 -18.98 -0.24 -11.39
C ALA A 36 -18.68 -0.80 -9.99
N LEU A 37 -17.45 -0.62 -9.48
CA LEU A 37 -17.08 -0.99 -8.10
C LEU A 37 -17.99 -0.30 -7.08
N LEU A 38 -18.17 1.02 -7.23
CA LEU A 38 -18.98 1.81 -6.32
C LEU A 38 -20.48 1.49 -6.40
N ALA A 39 -21.00 1.24 -7.60
CA ALA A 39 -22.40 0.88 -7.79
C ALA A 39 -22.72 -0.46 -7.10
N THR A 40 -21.84 -1.46 -7.26
CA THR A 40 -21.98 -2.75 -6.58
C THR A 40 -21.84 -2.60 -5.08
N ALA A 41 -20.84 -1.85 -4.59
CA ALA A 41 -20.67 -1.60 -3.16
C ALA A 41 -21.87 -0.87 -2.53
N ALA A 42 -22.44 0.13 -3.21
CA ALA A 42 -23.64 0.83 -2.76
C ALA A 42 -24.86 -0.10 -2.69
N LYS A 43 -25.07 -0.91 -3.74
CA LYS A 43 -26.14 -1.91 -3.77
C LYS A 43 -26.03 -2.91 -2.61
N GLU A 44 -24.83 -3.40 -2.32
CA GLU A 44 -24.62 -4.39 -1.27
C GLU A 44 -24.67 -3.82 0.14
N SER A 45 -24.23 -2.56 0.33
CA SER A 45 -24.18 -1.92 1.64
C SER A 45 -25.44 -1.16 2.02
N GLY A 46 -26.29 -0.83 1.04
CA GLY A 46 -27.42 0.09 1.21
C GLY A 46 -27.01 1.56 1.39
N ARG A 47 -25.71 1.89 1.37
CA ARG A 47 -25.22 3.27 1.46
C ARG A 47 -25.27 3.96 0.10
N PRO A 48 -25.40 5.30 0.07
CA PRO A 48 -25.26 6.02 -1.18
C PRO A 48 -23.86 5.80 -1.79
N ILE A 49 -23.79 5.84 -3.12
CA ILE A 49 -22.52 5.84 -3.83
C ILE A 49 -21.64 6.98 -3.30
N TYR A 50 -20.36 6.68 -3.03
CA TYR A 50 -19.41 7.71 -2.62
C TYR A 50 -19.33 8.84 -3.66
N SER A 51 -19.34 10.06 -3.17
CA SER A 51 -19.07 11.32 -3.86
C SER A 51 -18.68 12.36 -2.82
N GLU A 52 -18.11 13.49 -3.22
CA GLU A 52 -17.81 14.59 -2.28
C GLU A 52 -19.06 15.10 -1.54
N LYS A 53 -20.26 14.91 -2.10
CA LYS A 53 -21.54 15.28 -1.48
C LYS A 53 -21.99 14.28 -0.41
N THR A 54 -21.68 13.00 -0.59
CA THR A 54 -22.08 11.90 0.31
C THR A 54 -20.99 11.50 1.28
N ALA A 55 -19.76 12.01 1.09
CA ALA A 55 -18.63 11.81 1.98
C ALA A 55 -18.88 12.36 3.39
N VAL A 56 -18.37 11.63 4.39
CA VAL A 56 -18.32 12.10 5.78
C VAL A 56 -17.52 13.40 5.85
N LYS A 57 -18.01 14.35 6.67
CA LYS A 57 -17.36 15.65 6.88
C LYS A 57 -16.52 15.59 8.15
N PHE A 58 -15.22 15.37 7.96
CA PHE A 58 -14.21 15.50 9.02
C PHE A 58 -13.89 16.97 9.27
N LYS A 59 -13.37 17.28 10.46
CA LYS A 59 -12.87 18.64 10.75
C LYS A 59 -11.64 18.89 9.88
N PRO A 60 -11.40 20.13 9.43
CA PRO A 60 -10.16 20.46 8.73
C PRO A 60 -8.90 20.10 9.53
N SER A 61 -8.94 20.23 10.86
CA SER A 61 -7.87 19.85 11.79
C SER A 61 -7.54 18.36 11.76
N ASP A 62 -8.49 17.49 11.39
CA ASP A 62 -8.27 16.04 11.35
C ASP A 62 -7.33 15.65 10.20
N ASN A 63 -7.25 16.50 9.16
CA ASN A 63 -6.39 16.33 7.98
C ASN A 63 -6.43 14.89 7.42
N VAL A 64 -7.64 14.41 7.13
CA VAL A 64 -7.89 13.06 6.58
C VAL A 64 -7.51 13.02 5.10
N TYR A 65 -6.68 12.07 4.69
CA TYR A 65 -6.25 11.91 3.30
C TYR A 65 -7.20 10.99 2.51
N VAL A 66 -7.58 9.85 3.11
CA VAL A 66 -8.56 8.90 2.52
C VAL A 66 -9.97 9.44 2.73
N LYS A 67 -10.47 10.23 1.78
CA LYS A 67 -11.76 10.94 1.87
C LYS A 67 -12.98 10.02 1.91
N SER A 68 -12.84 8.76 1.50
CA SER A 68 -13.89 7.73 1.61
C SER A 68 -13.98 7.10 3.00
N ALA A 69 -13.11 7.45 3.95
CA ALA A 69 -13.21 6.99 5.33
C ALA A 69 -14.56 7.39 5.95
N LEU A 70 -15.08 6.51 6.80
CA LEU A 70 -16.42 6.63 7.39
C LEU A 70 -16.36 7.11 8.84
N ALA A 71 -15.28 6.80 9.54
CA ALA A 71 -14.97 7.32 10.87
C ALA A 71 -13.47 7.17 11.11
N ILE A 72 -12.92 8.03 11.98
CA ILE A 72 -11.57 7.88 12.51
C ILE A 72 -11.64 8.20 13.99
N ASP A 73 -11.04 7.33 14.80
CA ASP A 73 -10.77 7.58 16.21
C ASP A 73 -9.28 7.90 16.35
N PHE A 74 -8.98 9.07 16.92
CA PHE A 74 -7.62 9.54 17.15
C PHE A 74 -7.17 9.34 18.61
N THR A 75 -7.88 8.54 19.39
CA THR A 75 -7.49 8.17 20.75
C THR A 75 -6.05 7.64 20.73
N PRO A 76 -5.11 8.25 21.48
CA PRO A 76 -3.73 7.79 21.54
C PRO A 76 -3.64 6.30 21.88
N ASP A 77 -2.71 5.59 21.23
CA ASP A 77 -2.47 4.14 21.36
C ASP A 77 -3.64 3.22 20.96
N LYS A 78 -4.78 3.77 20.53
CA LYS A 78 -5.98 3.02 20.09
C LYS A 78 -6.56 3.56 18.79
N ALA A 79 -5.80 4.38 18.08
CA ALA A 79 -6.24 5.03 16.86
C ALA A 79 -6.70 3.98 15.85
N ASN A 80 -7.82 4.25 15.20
CA ASN A 80 -8.41 3.34 14.23
C ASN A 80 -9.21 4.09 13.16
N VAL A 81 -9.38 3.45 12.01
CA VAL A 81 -10.15 3.97 10.88
C VAL A 81 -11.23 2.98 10.46
N THR A 82 -12.45 3.47 10.27
CA THR A 82 -13.54 2.72 9.66
C THR A 82 -13.62 3.03 8.17
N LEU A 83 -13.47 2.02 7.32
CA LEU A 83 -13.44 2.12 5.87
C LEU A 83 -14.63 1.38 5.22
N PRO A 84 -15.02 1.78 3.99
CA PRO A 84 -15.91 0.97 3.18
C PRO A 84 -15.27 -0.39 2.85
N LEU A 85 -16.02 -1.47 3.09
CA LEU A 85 -15.62 -2.83 2.77
C LEU A 85 -16.21 -3.23 1.41
N TYR A 86 -15.36 -3.58 0.46
CA TYR A 86 -15.76 -4.07 -0.84
C TYR A 86 -15.77 -5.59 -0.83
N ARG A 87 -16.68 -6.20 -1.61
CA ARG A 87 -16.66 -7.64 -1.88
C ARG A 87 -16.00 -7.91 -3.22
N GLY A 88 -15.19 -8.96 -3.26
CA GLY A 88 -14.59 -9.52 -4.48
C GLY A 88 -14.68 -11.04 -4.48
N LEU A 89 -13.97 -11.65 -5.42
CA LEU A 89 -13.93 -13.09 -5.64
C LEU A 89 -12.48 -13.59 -5.58
N SER A 90 -12.23 -14.63 -4.79
CA SER A 90 -10.95 -15.34 -4.77
C SER A 90 -10.69 -16.03 -6.11
N PRO A 91 -9.49 -16.59 -6.34
CA PRO A 91 -9.21 -17.37 -7.55
C PRO A 91 -10.19 -18.54 -7.74
N LYS A 92 -10.66 -19.12 -6.63
CA LYS A 92 -11.65 -20.21 -6.59
C LYS A 92 -13.11 -19.74 -6.71
N GLY A 93 -13.35 -18.42 -6.79
CA GLY A 93 -14.70 -17.84 -6.91
C GLY A 93 -15.42 -17.61 -5.58
N ASN A 94 -14.77 -17.85 -4.44
CA ASN A 94 -15.36 -17.59 -3.12
C ASN A 94 -15.33 -16.09 -2.80
N SER A 95 -16.29 -15.62 -1.99
CA SER A 95 -16.29 -14.21 -1.56
C SER A 95 -15.05 -13.91 -0.72
N VAL A 96 -14.40 -12.79 -1.03
CA VAL A 96 -13.34 -12.17 -0.23
C VAL A 96 -13.68 -10.70 -0.03
N TYR A 97 -13.14 -10.10 1.03
CA TYR A 97 -13.46 -8.73 1.40
C TYR A 97 -12.21 -7.89 1.50
N TYR A 98 -12.26 -6.68 0.96
CA TYR A 98 -11.10 -5.83 0.78
C TYR A 98 -11.42 -4.35 0.94
N ILE A 99 -10.38 -3.55 1.17
CA ILE A 99 -10.41 -2.09 1.15
C ILE A 99 -9.64 -1.56 -0.05
N ILE A 100 -9.90 -0.31 -0.44
CA ILE A 100 -9.14 0.42 -1.46
C ILE A 100 -8.62 1.70 -0.82
N THR A 101 -7.33 1.99 -0.94
CA THR A 101 -6.69 3.12 -0.25
C THR A 101 -5.99 4.11 -1.19
N GLU A 102 -5.56 3.66 -2.37
CA GLU A 102 -4.95 4.50 -3.39
C GLU A 102 -5.39 4.10 -4.81
N ALA A 103 -5.27 5.04 -5.75
CA ALA A 103 -5.23 4.76 -7.19
C ALA A 103 -4.10 5.52 -7.89
N SER A 104 -3.55 4.92 -8.95
CA SER A 104 -2.49 5.51 -9.77
C SER A 104 -2.99 6.57 -10.75
N ASP A 105 -4.30 6.63 -10.99
CA ASP A 105 -4.94 7.65 -11.83
C ASP A 105 -5.68 8.65 -10.94
N PHE A 106 -5.51 9.94 -11.25
CA PHE A 106 -6.06 11.02 -10.44
C PHE A 106 -7.60 11.04 -10.42
N ASN A 107 -8.23 10.84 -11.58
CA ASN A 107 -9.68 10.91 -11.66
C ASN A 107 -10.31 9.69 -10.98
N VAL A 108 -9.70 8.52 -11.11
CA VAL A 108 -10.11 7.31 -10.40
C VAL A 108 -9.94 7.46 -8.89
N ALA A 109 -8.79 7.98 -8.43
CA ALA A 109 -8.54 8.25 -7.02
C ALA A 109 -9.64 9.17 -6.44
N LYS A 110 -9.90 10.29 -7.12
CA LYS A 110 -10.95 11.24 -6.75
C LYS A 110 -12.34 10.59 -6.75
N ARG A 111 -12.66 9.77 -7.75
CA ARG A 111 -13.95 9.09 -7.90
C ARG A 111 -14.22 8.12 -6.76
N LEU A 112 -13.19 7.39 -6.33
CA LEU A 112 -13.26 6.41 -5.23
C LEU A 112 -13.11 7.05 -3.84
N GLY A 113 -12.60 8.29 -3.76
CA GLY A 113 -12.34 8.97 -2.48
C GLY A 113 -11.06 8.50 -1.81
N VAL A 114 -10.13 7.97 -2.59
CA VAL A 114 -8.88 7.37 -2.11
C VAL A 114 -7.70 8.24 -2.47
N ASN A 115 -6.52 7.96 -1.91
CA ASN A 115 -5.32 8.74 -2.16
C ASN A 115 -4.87 8.64 -3.63
N TYR A 116 -4.35 9.73 -4.20
CA TYR A 116 -3.73 9.71 -5.52
C TYR A 116 -2.24 9.40 -5.37
N ALA A 117 -1.81 8.26 -5.93
CA ALA A 117 -0.43 7.76 -5.85
C ALA A 117 0.13 7.50 -7.26
N PRO A 118 0.62 8.54 -7.97
CA PRO A 118 1.02 8.44 -9.36
C PRO A 118 2.12 7.40 -9.64
N LYS A 119 3.02 7.16 -8.67
CA LYS A 119 4.13 6.21 -8.83
C LYS A 119 3.66 4.76 -9.00
N MET A 120 2.49 4.42 -8.46
CA MET A 120 1.94 3.06 -8.55
C MET A 120 1.78 2.57 -10.00
N LYS A 121 1.66 3.47 -10.98
CA LYS A 121 1.63 3.11 -12.41
C LYS A 121 2.86 2.30 -12.85
N TYR A 122 4.00 2.48 -12.18
CA TYR A 122 5.23 1.74 -12.51
C TYR A 122 5.21 0.28 -12.01
N ALA A 123 4.25 -0.09 -11.16
CA ALA A 123 4.06 -1.48 -10.74
C ALA A 123 3.52 -2.38 -11.89
N ILE A 124 2.86 -1.79 -12.90
CA ILE A 124 2.28 -2.52 -14.05
C ILE A 124 3.34 -3.34 -14.79
N ALA A 125 4.54 -2.80 -14.93
CA ALA A 125 5.64 -3.42 -15.67
C ALA A 125 6.41 -4.46 -14.85
N SER A 126 5.91 -4.82 -13.66
CA SER A 126 6.61 -5.65 -12.69
C SER A 126 5.92 -6.99 -12.47
N ASN A 127 6.69 -7.97 -11.98
CA ASN A 127 6.13 -9.23 -11.52
C ASN A 127 5.56 -9.14 -10.10
N GLY A 128 5.66 -7.97 -9.44
CA GLY A 128 5.18 -7.76 -8.08
C GLY A 128 3.72 -7.33 -7.97
N ALA A 129 3.12 -6.86 -9.05
CA ALA A 129 1.68 -6.57 -9.11
C ALA A 129 0.86 -7.82 -9.49
N GLN A 130 -0.45 -7.78 -9.26
CA GLN A 130 -1.40 -8.77 -9.77
C GLN A 130 -2.43 -8.12 -10.72
N THR A 131 -2.70 -8.75 -11.85
CA THR A 131 -3.78 -8.32 -12.76
C THR A 131 -5.08 -9.01 -12.37
N VAL A 132 -6.16 -8.25 -12.26
CA VAL A 132 -7.50 -8.75 -11.91
C VAL A 132 -8.47 -8.65 -13.09
N THR A 133 -9.62 -9.31 -12.95
CA THR A 133 -10.77 -9.07 -13.83
C THR A 133 -11.91 -8.42 -13.06
N LEU A 134 -12.75 -7.65 -13.73
CA LEU A 134 -13.96 -7.06 -13.16
C LEU A 134 -15.20 -7.78 -13.69
N GLN A 135 -15.98 -8.41 -12.81
CA GLN A 135 -17.16 -9.20 -13.15
C GLN A 135 -18.38 -8.65 -12.41
N GLY A 136 -19.28 -7.95 -13.12
CA GLY A 136 -20.46 -7.35 -12.49
C GLY A 136 -20.12 -6.39 -11.34
N GLY A 137 -19.00 -5.66 -11.44
CA GLY A 137 -18.51 -4.76 -10.39
C GLY A 137 -17.78 -5.45 -9.24
N LEU A 138 -17.49 -6.76 -9.33
CA LEU A 138 -16.66 -7.50 -8.37
C LEU A 138 -15.26 -7.74 -8.96
N LEU A 139 -14.21 -7.46 -8.19
CA LEU A 139 -12.87 -7.86 -8.56
C LEU A 139 -12.71 -9.36 -8.37
N LYS A 140 -12.18 -10.07 -9.38
CA LYS A 140 -11.70 -11.43 -9.26
C LYS A 140 -10.17 -11.43 -9.20
N PHE A 141 -9.63 -11.85 -8.07
CA PHE A 141 -8.20 -11.86 -7.78
C PHE A 141 -7.50 -13.10 -8.33
N LYS A 142 -6.17 -13.00 -8.54
CA LYS A 142 -5.31 -14.13 -8.93
C LYS A 142 -4.67 -14.84 -7.74
N GLY A 143 -4.39 -14.09 -6.68
CA GLY A 143 -4.00 -14.65 -5.39
C GLY A 143 -5.04 -14.44 -4.32
N ASN A 144 -4.75 -15.01 -3.16
CA ASN A 144 -5.53 -14.87 -1.94
C ASN A 144 -4.60 -14.73 -0.73
N VAL A 145 -5.18 -14.34 0.40
CA VAL A 145 -4.48 -14.29 1.69
C VAL A 145 -4.99 -15.42 2.58
N ASP A 146 -4.08 -16.09 3.27
CA ASP A 146 -4.37 -17.01 4.36
C ASP A 146 -4.21 -16.29 5.70
N PHE A 147 -5.31 -16.16 6.44
CA PHE A 147 -5.39 -15.52 7.76
C PHE A 147 -5.45 -16.55 8.91
N SER A 148 -5.26 -17.84 8.61
CA SER A 148 -5.20 -18.89 9.63
C SER A 148 -3.89 -18.98 10.44
N PRO A 149 -2.73 -18.46 10.00
CA PRO A 149 -1.53 -18.46 10.82
C PRO A 149 -1.69 -17.70 12.14
N GLU A 150 -1.02 -18.18 13.19
CA GLU A 150 -0.98 -17.50 14.48
C GLU A 150 0.19 -16.52 14.51
N TYR A 151 -0.11 -15.24 14.75
CA TYR A 151 0.90 -14.19 14.94
C TYR A 151 1.76 -14.46 16.19
N GLN A 152 3.08 -14.46 16.04
CA GLN A 152 4.01 -14.61 17.17
C GLN A 152 5.23 -13.71 17.01
N VAL A 153 5.61 -13.02 18.09
CA VAL A 153 6.81 -12.19 18.15
C VAL A 153 7.51 -12.38 19.50
N GLU A 154 8.81 -12.69 19.47
CA GLU A 154 9.65 -12.77 20.66
C GLU A 154 10.97 -12.02 20.41
N PRO A 155 11.43 -11.17 21.36
CA PRO A 155 12.73 -10.54 21.26
C PRO A 155 13.86 -11.57 21.28
N GLY A 156 14.99 -11.23 20.68
CA GLY A 156 16.23 -11.98 20.81
C GLY A 156 16.84 -11.89 22.22
N SER A 157 17.90 -12.67 22.46
CA SER A 157 18.72 -12.63 23.68
C SER A 157 20.16 -13.10 23.37
N PRO A 158 21.22 -12.41 23.86
CA PRO A 158 21.17 -11.23 24.73
C PRO A 158 20.78 -9.93 23.99
N GLU A 159 20.94 -9.86 22.68
CA GLU A 159 20.49 -8.74 21.86
C GLU A 159 19.01 -8.88 21.48
N VAL A 160 18.22 -7.82 21.65
CA VAL A 160 16.77 -7.81 21.36
C VAL A 160 16.45 -8.01 19.87
N PHE A 161 17.32 -7.52 18.98
CA PHE A 161 17.21 -7.70 17.54
C PHE A 161 18.46 -8.44 17.02
N PRO A 162 18.33 -9.45 16.14
CA PRO A 162 17.09 -9.92 15.50
C PRO A 162 16.14 -10.63 16.48
N PRO A 163 14.83 -10.68 16.17
CA PRO A 163 13.87 -11.41 17.00
C PRO A 163 14.20 -12.91 17.04
N LYS A 164 13.97 -13.54 18.20
CA LYS A 164 14.04 -15.01 18.35
C LYS A 164 12.90 -15.69 17.60
N VAL A 165 11.71 -15.07 17.62
CA VAL A 165 10.52 -15.54 16.90
C VAL A 165 9.90 -14.38 16.14
N ALA A 166 9.64 -14.60 14.85
CA ALA A 166 8.85 -13.71 14.01
C ALA A 166 7.98 -14.57 13.10
N LYS A 167 6.68 -14.67 13.41
CA LYS A 167 5.69 -15.38 12.59
C LYS A 167 4.53 -14.44 12.25
N PRO A 168 4.28 -14.16 10.95
CA PRO A 168 3.14 -13.33 10.55
C PRO A 168 1.82 -14.07 10.81
N GLY A 169 0.77 -13.34 11.19
CA GLY A 169 -0.59 -13.89 11.34
C GLY A 169 -1.35 -13.99 10.02
N ALA A 170 -0.82 -13.38 8.95
CA ALA A 170 -1.41 -13.44 7.63
C ALA A 170 -0.35 -13.59 6.55
N VAL A 171 -0.60 -14.47 5.57
CA VAL A 171 0.34 -14.78 4.49
C VAL A 171 -0.37 -14.73 3.14
N GLY A 172 0.12 -13.90 2.23
CA GLY A 172 -0.30 -13.89 0.84
C GLY A 172 0.29 -15.09 0.09
N ASP A 173 -0.52 -15.75 -0.74
CA ASP A 173 0.01 -16.77 -1.66
C ASP A 173 0.95 -16.17 -2.73
N ALA A 174 1.60 -17.02 -3.51
CA ALA A 174 2.57 -16.58 -4.53
C ALA A 174 1.99 -15.66 -5.64
N GLN A 175 0.66 -15.60 -5.77
CA GLN A 175 -0.05 -14.75 -6.73
C GLN A 175 -0.63 -13.50 -6.09
N TRP A 176 -0.69 -13.41 -4.75
CA TRP A 176 -1.26 -12.28 -4.02
C TRP A 176 -0.34 -11.06 -4.07
N SER A 177 -0.95 -9.89 -4.25
CA SER A 177 -0.30 -8.58 -4.13
C SER A 177 -1.35 -7.49 -4.00
N SER A 178 -1.20 -6.58 -3.04
CA SER A 178 -2.10 -5.43 -2.91
C SER A 178 -2.07 -4.48 -4.11
N MET A 179 -1.04 -4.55 -4.96
CA MET A 179 -0.94 -3.78 -6.19
C MET A 179 -1.76 -4.43 -7.30
N VAL A 180 -3.02 -3.97 -7.44
CA VAL A 180 -3.99 -4.52 -8.38
C VAL A 180 -4.00 -3.71 -9.67
N VAL A 181 -3.62 -4.36 -10.77
CA VAL A 181 -3.71 -3.81 -12.13
C VAL A 181 -5.09 -4.13 -12.70
N MET A 182 -5.89 -3.08 -12.89
CA MET A 182 -7.22 -3.15 -13.49
C MET A 182 -7.15 -3.40 -15.02
N PRO A 183 -8.25 -3.83 -15.67
CA PRO A 183 -8.27 -3.99 -17.13
C PRO A 183 -7.89 -2.70 -17.89
N SER A 184 -8.28 -1.53 -17.39
CA SER A 184 -7.87 -0.20 -17.88
C SER A 184 -6.40 0.17 -17.66
N LYS A 185 -5.62 -0.69 -16.99
CA LYS A 185 -4.25 -0.44 -16.54
C LYS A 185 -4.09 0.59 -15.42
N VAL A 186 -5.19 1.10 -14.85
CA VAL A 186 -5.10 1.79 -13.57
C VAL A 186 -4.66 0.80 -12.48
N VAL A 187 -3.72 1.22 -11.64
CA VAL A 187 -3.30 0.43 -10.48
C VAL A 187 -4.05 0.93 -9.26
N LEU A 188 -4.72 0.02 -8.56
CA LEU A 188 -5.36 0.28 -7.27
C LEU A 188 -4.53 -0.36 -6.16
N ASN A 189 -4.46 0.31 -5.00
CA ASN A 189 -3.98 -0.33 -3.78
C ASN A 189 -5.16 -1.00 -3.09
N VAL A 190 -5.16 -2.32 -3.06
CA VAL A 190 -6.28 -3.15 -2.62
C VAL A 190 -5.81 -4.16 -1.58
N GLN A 191 -6.24 -4.01 -0.34
CA GLN A 191 -5.88 -4.96 0.72
C GLN A 191 -7.05 -5.88 1.03
N LEU A 192 -6.84 -7.20 0.89
CA LEU A 192 -7.74 -8.20 1.45
C LEU A 192 -7.67 -8.12 2.98
N VAL A 193 -8.83 -8.03 3.63
CA VAL A 193 -8.94 -7.90 5.10
C VAL A 193 -9.73 -9.03 5.75
N HIS A 194 -10.53 -9.77 4.98
CA HIS A 194 -11.30 -10.89 5.49
C HIS A 194 -11.66 -11.89 4.38
N ASN A 195 -11.60 -13.18 4.69
CA ASN A 195 -12.14 -14.27 3.89
C ASN A 195 -12.45 -15.50 4.77
N ALA A 196 -12.71 -16.66 4.17
CA ALA A 196 -13.05 -17.88 4.91
C ALA A 196 -11.95 -18.39 5.87
N SER A 197 -10.68 -18.00 5.69
CA SER A 197 -9.58 -18.39 6.59
C SER A 197 -9.47 -17.53 7.85
N GLY A 198 -10.08 -16.34 7.86
CA GLY A 198 -9.96 -15.41 8.98
C GLY A 198 -9.91 -13.95 8.52
N SER A 199 -9.26 -13.11 9.32
CA SER A 199 -9.18 -11.66 9.11
C SER A 199 -7.78 -11.13 9.35
N HIS A 200 -7.52 -9.92 8.85
CA HIS A 200 -6.27 -9.21 9.06
C HIS A 200 -5.95 -8.99 10.54
N ASP A 201 -4.68 -9.06 10.93
CA ASP A 201 -4.18 -8.84 12.30
C ASP A 201 -4.49 -7.45 12.90
N ARG A 202 -4.93 -6.51 12.07
CA ARG A 202 -5.33 -5.15 12.47
C ARG A 202 -6.83 -4.97 12.59
N LEU A 203 -7.62 -6.01 12.38
CA LEU A 203 -9.08 -5.95 12.50
C LEU A 203 -9.50 -5.58 13.92
N VAL A 204 -10.23 -4.47 14.05
CA VAL A 204 -10.92 -4.07 15.28
C VAL A 204 -12.39 -4.47 15.23
N SER A 205 -13.05 -4.23 14.09
CA SER A 205 -14.44 -4.65 13.88
C SER A 205 -14.75 -4.89 12.40
N LEU A 206 -15.75 -5.73 12.13
CA LEU A 206 -16.20 -6.08 10.79
C LEU A 206 -17.72 -6.16 10.74
N ASP A 207 -18.34 -5.44 9.82
CA ASP A 207 -19.76 -5.61 9.49
C ASP A 207 -19.91 -5.97 8.01
N LEU A 208 -20.18 -7.26 7.76
CA LEU A 208 -20.40 -7.75 6.41
C LEU A 208 -21.75 -7.30 5.83
N LYS A 209 -22.74 -6.96 6.65
CA LYS A 209 -24.05 -6.49 6.19
C LYS A 209 -24.00 -5.02 5.80
N GLN A 210 -23.45 -4.17 6.65
CA GLN A 210 -23.26 -2.74 6.38
C GLN A 210 -22.03 -2.47 5.51
N ARG A 211 -21.21 -3.49 5.26
CA ARG A 211 -19.97 -3.42 4.47
C ARG A 211 -19.02 -2.35 5.02
N THR A 212 -18.67 -2.48 6.29
CA THR A 212 -17.67 -1.66 6.97
C THR A 212 -16.60 -2.54 7.60
N VAL A 213 -15.41 -1.98 7.72
CA VAL A 213 -14.31 -2.58 8.49
C VAL A 213 -13.61 -1.49 9.27
N THR A 214 -13.33 -1.75 10.54
CA THR A 214 -12.49 -0.88 11.38
C THR A 214 -11.14 -1.55 11.57
N LEU A 215 -10.07 -0.83 11.24
CA LEU A 215 -8.68 -1.29 11.36
C LEU A 215 -7.92 -0.36 12.30
N SER A 216 -7.06 -0.91 13.14
CA SER A 216 -6.08 -0.11 13.89
C SER A 216 -5.11 0.57 12.92
N ILE A 217 -4.66 1.77 13.29
CA ILE A 217 -3.70 2.57 12.51
C ILE A 217 -2.52 2.95 13.40
N LEU A 218 -1.34 3.02 12.82
CA LEU A 218 -0.08 3.25 13.53
C LEU A 218 0.25 4.73 13.56
N ASP A 219 0.93 5.16 14.62
CA ASP A 219 1.49 6.50 14.75
C ASP A 219 2.85 6.62 14.03
N GLY A 220 3.18 7.81 13.57
CA GLY A 220 4.45 8.16 12.96
C GLY A 220 4.70 9.66 12.98
N PHE A 221 5.86 10.04 12.46
CA PHE A 221 6.26 11.43 12.32
C PHE A 221 6.36 11.84 10.85
N GLN A 222 5.90 13.06 10.55
CA GLN A 222 6.17 13.73 9.28
C GLN A 222 6.43 15.20 9.55
N GLY A 223 7.53 15.73 9.01
CA GLY A 223 7.90 17.14 9.16
C GLY A 223 8.04 17.61 10.61
N GLY A 224 8.48 16.74 11.53
CA GLY A 224 8.62 17.07 12.96
C GLY A 224 7.33 16.90 13.77
N ARG A 225 6.20 16.58 13.14
CA ARG A 225 4.89 16.46 13.80
C ARG A 225 4.47 14.99 13.92
N GLN A 226 4.15 14.58 15.15
CA GLN A 226 3.62 13.25 15.48
C GLN A 226 2.18 13.07 14.97
N TYR A 227 1.61 11.88 15.16
CA TYR A 227 0.26 11.50 14.77
C TYR A 227 0.08 11.43 13.25
N PHE A 228 1.15 11.10 12.54
CA PHE A 228 1.09 10.79 11.11
C PHE A 228 0.53 9.37 10.92
N TYR A 229 -0.79 9.26 11.00
CA TYR A 229 -1.47 7.98 11.06
C TYR A 229 -1.48 7.24 9.73
N HIS A 230 -1.06 5.99 9.77
CA HIS A 230 -0.90 5.13 8.61
C HIS A 230 -1.40 3.71 8.87
N LEU A 231 -1.75 2.98 7.82
CA LEU A 231 -2.29 1.63 7.91
C LEU A 231 -1.33 0.68 7.20
N VAL A 232 -0.62 -0.17 7.94
CA VAL A 232 0.22 -1.19 7.30
C VAL A 232 -0.65 -2.35 6.81
N THR A 233 -0.44 -2.70 5.54
CA THR A 233 -1.25 -3.68 4.80
C THR A 233 -0.37 -4.86 4.40
N ASP A 234 0.14 -4.91 3.18
CA ASP A 234 1.04 -5.95 2.69
C ASP A 234 2.53 -5.58 2.94
N VAL A 235 3.37 -6.56 3.28
CA VAL A 235 4.81 -6.38 3.52
C VAL A 235 5.61 -7.48 2.83
N SER A 236 6.71 -7.13 2.14
CA SER A 236 7.45 -8.08 1.29
C SER A 236 8.45 -8.98 2.02
N ALA A 237 8.69 -8.74 3.31
CA ALA A 237 9.65 -9.45 4.14
C ALA A 237 9.00 -9.88 5.47
N ASP A 238 9.44 -11.01 6.00
CA ASP A 238 8.85 -11.68 7.16
C ASP A 238 8.96 -10.85 8.44
N VAL A 239 10.15 -10.44 8.86
CA VAL A 239 10.36 -9.67 10.10
C VAL A 239 9.54 -8.37 10.12
N PRO A 240 9.62 -7.47 9.10
CA PRO A 240 8.80 -6.27 9.11
C PRO A 240 7.30 -6.56 8.99
N SER A 241 6.87 -7.67 8.36
CA SER A 241 5.46 -8.07 8.36
C SER A 241 4.94 -8.38 9.76
N VAL A 242 5.81 -8.88 10.65
CA VAL A 242 5.48 -9.14 12.06
C VAL A 242 5.51 -7.84 12.86
N LEU A 243 6.61 -7.08 12.80
CA LEU A 243 6.76 -5.85 13.58
C LEU A 243 5.66 -4.83 13.32
N GLU A 244 5.16 -4.80 12.09
CA GLU A 244 4.09 -3.94 11.68
C GLU A 244 2.84 -4.73 11.27
N LYS A 245 2.58 -5.91 11.84
CA LYS A 245 1.30 -6.68 11.72
C LYS A 245 0.66 -6.65 10.33
N GLY A 246 1.47 -6.73 9.29
CA GLY A 246 1.08 -6.72 7.89
C GLY A 246 0.94 -8.13 7.36
N VAL A 247 0.21 -8.28 6.27
CA VAL A 247 0.18 -9.54 5.51
C VAL A 247 1.55 -9.75 4.88
N TYR A 248 2.19 -10.88 5.18
CA TYR A 248 3.44 -11.24 4.54
C TYR A 248 3.18 -11.62 3.08
N THR A 249 3.64 -10.78 2.16
CA THR A 249 3.39 -10.87 0.72
C THR A 249 4.71 -10.84 -0.05
N PRO A 250 5.42 -11.97 -0.17
CA PRO A 250 6.73 -12.05 -0.84
C PRO A 250 6.71 -11.51 -2.27
N ARG A 251 5.56 -11.64 -2.96
CA ARG A 251 5.39 -11.17 -4.33
C ARG A 251 5.71 -9.67 -4.48
N LEU A 252 5.40 -8.85 -3.47
CA LEU A 252 5.68 -7.41 -3.51
C LEU A 252 7.16 -7.09 -3.75
N ALA A 253 8.10 -7.94 -3.31
CA ALA A 253 9.53 -7.76 -3.53
C ALA A 253 9.92 -7.72 -5.03
N ASN A 254 9.02 -8.16 -5.92
CA ASN A 254 9.21 -8.11 -7.36
C ASN A 254 8.73 -6.80 -8.02
N ILE A 255 8.25 -5.83 -7.23
CA ILE A 255 8.04 -4.47 -7.71
C ILE A 255 9.42 -3.82 -7.92
N PRO A 256 9.68 -3.18 -9.07
CA PRO A 256 11.03 -2.89 -9.49
C PRO A 256 11.61 -1.67 -8.75
N ALA A 257 12.95 -1.68 -8.69
CA ALA A 257 13.84 -0.56 -8.38
C ALA A 257 13.75 0.04 -6.97
N TYR A 258 14.42 -0.65 -6.03
CA TYR A 258 14.87 -0.11 -4.75
C TYR A 258 15.86 1.06 -4.92
N GLY A 259 15.88 1.98 -3.97
CA GLY A 259 16.76 3.15 -3.94
C GLY A 259 16.39 4.24 -4.95
N LYS A 260 15.17 4.22 -5.49
CA LYS A 260 14.69 5.11 -6.56
C LYS A 260 13.47 5.93 -6.10
N SER A 261 13.75 6.98 -5.33
CA SER A 261 12.73 7.75 -4.62
C SER A 261 12.32 9.07 -5.28
N THR A 262 12.90 9.47 -6.41
CA THR A 262 12.62 10.77 -7.05
C THR A 262 11.39 10.72 -7.97
N PRO A 263 10.75 11.86 -8.30
CA PRO A 263 9.58 11.87 -9.19
C PRO A 263 9.88 11.36 -10.61
N SER A 264 11.10 11.57 -11.10
CA SER A 264 11.55 11.12 -12.41
C SER A 264 11.90 9.63 -12.46
N ASP A 265 12.04 8.97 -11.31
CA ASP A 265 12.33 7.55 -11.26
C ASP A 265 11.13 6.71 -11.73
N ARG A 266 11.42 5.73 -12.60
CA ARG A 266 10.45 4.71 -13.02
C ARG A 266 10.29 3.60 -11.98
N SER A 267 9.98 4.00 -10.74
CA SER A 267 9.76 3.11 -9.60
C SER A 267 8.42 3.42 -8.94
N ALA A 268 7.72 2.37 -8.51
CA ALA A 268 6.53 2.52 -7.69
C ALA A 268 6.86 2.78 -6.22
N LEU A 269 8.14 2.68 -5.83
CA LEU A 269 8.57 2.75 -4.45
C LEU A 269 8.94 4.17 -4.04
N LEU A 270 8.80 4.48 -2.75
CA LEU A 270 9.23 5.73 -2.15
C LEU A 270 10.02 5.44 -0.87
N GLY A 271 11.25 5.94 -0.79
CA GLY A 271 12.10 5.72 0.38
C GLY A 271 11.51 6.27 1.68
N PHE A 272 11.66 5.50 2.76
CA PHE A 272 11.46 5.95 4.14
C PHE A 272 12.51 5.32 5.06
N SER A 273 12.61 5.81 6.30
CA SER A 273 13.68 5.38 7.20
C SER A 273 13.16 4.97 8.59
N PRO A 274 12.88 3.67 8.79
CA PRO A 274 12.73 3.09 10.12
C PRO A 274 14.06 3.15 10.90
N VAL A 275 13.96 3.12 12.23
CA VAL A 275 15.12 3.07 13.13
C VAL A 275 15.29 1.64 13.64
N LEU A 276 16.52 1.12 13.66
CA LEU A 276 16.81 -0.20 14.21
C LEU A 276 16.83 -0.16 15.75
N ASN A 277 17.72 0.66 16.33
CA ASN A 277 18.16 0.61 17.74
C ASN A 277 17.91 1.92 18.53
N GLY A 278 16.68 2.43 18.51
CA GLY A 278 16.31 3.59 19.32
C GLY A 278 16.07 3.25 20.81
N ILE A 279 15.61 4.25 21.57
CA ILE A 279 15.23 4.10 22.99
C ILE A 279 14.13 3.03 23.11
N THR A 280 14.23 2.14 24.09
CA THR A 280 13.23 1.10 24.35
C THR A 280 12.24 1.46 25.46
N ASP A 281 12.63 2.34 26.39
CA ASP A 281 11.80 2.75 27.51
C ASP A 281 10.59 3.59 27.05
N THR A 282 9.41 2.96 27.12
CA THR A 282 8.15 3.57 26.67
C THR A 282 7.69 4.70 27.57
N SER A 283 8.08 4.71 28.86
CA SER A 283 7.67 5.73 29.83
C SER A 283 8.21 7.13 29.52
N THR A 284 9.32 7.20 28.78
CA THR A 284 9.95 8.47 28.37
C THR A 284 9.19 9.19 27.26
N GLY A 285 8.29 8.48 26.55
CA GLY A 285 7.71 8.97 25.31
C GLY A 285 8.74 9.21 24.20
N GLN A 286 9.98 8.69 24.31
CA GLN A 286 11.04 8.80 23.29
C GLN A 286 11.34 7.47 22.60
N HIS A 287 10.65 6.39 22.96
CA HIS A 287 10.87 5.07 22.40
C HIS A 287 10.73 5.08 20.86
N GLN A 288 11.60 4.35 20.15
CA GLN A 288 11.59 4.32 18.70
C GLN A 288 12.31 3.09 18.12
N GLY A 289 11.77 2.55 17.03
CA GLY A 289 12.46 1.58 16.20
C GLY A 289 12.20 0.11 16.56
N PHE A 290 12.87 -0.78 15.84
CA PHE A 290 12.61 -2.22 15.90
C PHE A 290 12.96 -2.82 17.26
N THR A 291 14.08 -2.41 17.87
CA THR A 291 14.44 -2.81 19.24
C THR A 291 13.37 -2.38 20.24
N ALA A 292 12.81 -1.16 20.11
CA ALA A 292 11.74 -0.69 20.98
C ALA A 292 10.46 -1.51 20.79
N SER A 293 10.08 -1.81 19.55
CA SER A 293 8.94 -2.68 19.24
C SER A 293 9.09 -4.05 19.91
N LEU A 294 10.21 -4.73 19.67
CA LEU A 294 10.48 -6.07 20.19
C LEU A 294 10.59 -6.13 21.72
N ALA A 295 11.29 -5.17 22.33
CA ALA A 295 11.47 -5.11 23.79
C ALA A 295 10.13 -4.92 24.53
N ASN A 296 9.11 -4.39 23.85
CA ASN A 296 7.81 -4.07 24.44
C ASN A 296 6.69 -4.97 23.88
N GLY A 297 7.01 -6.23 23.52
CA GLY A 297 5.99 -7.20 23.11
C GLY A 297 5.39 -6.96 21.72
N GLY A 298 6.12 -6.30 20.83
CA GLY A 298 5.69 -6.03 19.46
C GLY A 298 4.70 -4.86 19.35
N ILE A 299 4.89 -3.79 20.14
CA ILE A 299 4.22 -2.51 19.85
C ILE A 299 4.60 -2.00 18.47
N ASP A 300 3.72 -1.25 17.82
CA ASP A 300 4.00 -0.69 16.49
C ASP A 300 5.24 0.24 16.55
N PRO A 301 6.22 0.10 15.63
CA PRO A 301 7.37 0.98 15.58
C PRO A 301 6.97 2.38 15.09
N ILE A 302 7.47 3.42 15.77
CA ILE A 302 7.25 4.82 15.35
C ILE A 302 8.27 5.21 14.28
N ASN A 303 7.78 5.33 13.04
CA ASN A 303 8.60 5.64 11.87
C ASN A 303 8.53 7.13 11.49
N VAL A 304 9.49 7.58 10.66
CA VAL A 304 9.52 8.93 10.08
C VAL A 304 9.29 8.84 8.58
N PHE A 305 8.42 9.72 8.07
CA PHE A 305 7.99 9.73 6.67
C PHE A 305 8.39 11.03 5.96
N PRO A 306 8.66 10.98 4.64
CA PRO A 306 9.14 12.13 3.88
C PRO A 306 8.06 13.19 3.69
N TYR A 307 6.91 12.81 3.14
CA TYR A 307 5.82 13.73 2.86
C TYR A 307 4.46 13.01 2.76
N PRO A 308 3.36 13.73 3.02
CA PRO A 308 2.00 13.21 2.90
C PRO A 308 1.52 13.07 1.44
N PRO A 309 0.36 12.40 1.22
CA PRO A 309 -0.35 12.45 -0.05
C PRO A 309 -0.72 13.88 -0.44
N SER A 310 -0.47 14.25 -1.69
CA SER A 310 -0.91 15.53 -2.27
C SER A 310 -2.07 15.30 -3.24
N ASN A 311 -3.25 14.97 -2.69
CA ASN A 311 -4.42 14.48 -3.43
C ASN A 311 -5.03 15.49 -4.44
N ASN A 312 -4.61 16.76 -4.40
CA ASN A 312 -5.03 17.78 -5.37
C ASN A 312 -3.94 18.12 -6.40
N ASP A 313 -2.73 17.58 -6.26
CA ASP A 313 -1.62 17.84 -7.18
C ASP A 313 -1.57 16.76 -8.27
N ARG A 314 -1.88 17.15 -9.51
CA ARG A 314 -1.82 16.30 -10.71
C ARG A 314 -0.46 16.33 -11.40
N SER A 315 0.46 17.16 -10.91
CA SER A 315 1.74 17.41 -11.58
C SER A 315 2.58 16.12 -11.65
N ALA A 316 3.49 16.08 -12.61
CA ALA A 316 4.50 15.03 -12.69
C ALA A 316 5.48 15.04 -11.50
N ASN A 317 5.47 16.11 -10.68
CA ASN A 317 6.29 16.24 -9.50
C ASN A 317 5.64 15.61 -8.26
N ASN A 318 4.35 15.27 -8.31
CA ASN A 318 3.72 14.49 -7.24
C ASN A 318 4.38 13.11 -7.18
N ASN A 319 5.06 12.87 -6.05
CA ASN A 319 5.95 11.73 -5.87
C ASN A 319 5.43 10.78 -4.80
N TYR A 320 4.16 10.91 -4.39
CA TYR A 320 3.58 10.03 -3.38
C TYR A 320 3.44 8.58 -3.88
N SER A 321 3.72 7.64 -2.97
CA SER A 321 3.42 6.22 -3.08
C SER A 321 3.14 5.65 -1.69
N PRO A 322 2.20 4.69 -1.56
CA PRO A 322 2.02 3.94 -0.31
C PRO A 322 3.06 2.81 -0.17
N LEU A 323 3.83 2.50 -1.22
CA LEU A 323 4.86 1.47 -1.21
C LEU A 323 6.17 2.05 -0.71
N TRP A 324 6.41 1.90 0.59
CA TRP A 324 7.61 2.40 1.23
C TRP A 324 8.79 1.46 1.02
N ASP A 325 9.89 2.00 0.51
CA ASP A 325 11.19 1.34 0.38
C ASP A 325 12.00 1.58 1.65
N ALA A 326 12.09 0.56 2.49
CA ALA A 326 12.78 0.65 3.77
C ALA A 326 14.27 0.90 3.57
N HIS A 327 14.77 1.96 4.20
CA HIS A 327 16.19 2.23 4.35
C HIS A 327 16.46 2.42 5.84
N VAL A 328 16.67 1.31 6.53
CA VAL A 328 16.72 1.31 7.99
C VAL A 328 17.99 2.01 8.46
N ASN A 329 17.85 2.95 9.38
CA ASN A 329 18.98 3.63 10.01
C ASN A 329 19.25 3.07 11.41
N MET A 330 20.45 3.31 11.94
CA MET A 330 20.78 2.96 13.32
C MET A 330 21.67 4.02 13.96
N TRP A 331 21.50 4.25 15.27
CA TRP A 331 22.42 5.03 16.08
C TRP A 331 23.77 4.31 16.19
N THR A 332 24.85 5.06 16.05
CA THR A 332 26.22 4.53 16.17
C THR A 332 26.57 4.19 17.62
N GLU A 333 27.49 3.24 17.82
CA GLU A 333 28.01 2.93 19.16
C GLU A 333 28.59 4.17 19.88
N ALA A 334 29.25 5.06 19.15
CA ALA A 334 29.80 6.29 19.70
C ALA A 334 28.70 7.23 20.20
N ALA A 335 27.59 7.36 19.46
CA ALA A 335 26.43 8.14 19.89
C ALA A 335 25.75 7.52 21.12
N ILE A 336 25.64 6.18 21.16
CA ILE A 336 25.09 5.44 22.30
C ILE A 336 25.95 5.67 23.55
N LYS A 337 27.27 5.44 23.47
CA LYS A 337 28.21 5.64 24.59
C LYS A 337 28.23 7.09 25.09
N ALA A 338 28.01 8.05 24.20
CA ALA A 338 27.94 9.47 24.53
C ALA A 338 26.54 9.94 24.99
N ASN A 339 25.58 9.03 25.19
CA ASN A 339 24.20 9.33 25.59
C ASN A 339 23.49 10.36 24.67
N LYS A 340 23.69 10.22 23.35
CA LYS A 340 23.10 11.12 22.33
C LYS A 340 21.83 10.57 21.68
N VAL A 341 21.43 9.35 22.02
CA VAL A 341 20.25 8.70 21.42
C VAL A 341 18.99 9.43 21.87
N ARG A 342 18.13 9.76 20.90
CA ARG A 342 16.80 10.33 21.12
C ARG A 342 15.87 9.90 19.99
N ARG A 343 14.59 10.22 20.09
CA ARG A 343 13.68 10.04 18.96
C ARG A 343 14.10 10.93 17.78
N ILE A 344 14.08 10.35 16.59
CA ILE A 344 14.20 11.04 15.30
C ILE A 344 12.79 11.43 14.85
N THR A 345 12.57 12.69 14.53
CA THR A 345 11.20 13.23 14.32
C THR A 345 10.95 13.79 12.92
N SER A 346 11.97 13.91 12.07
CA SER A 346 11.81 14.36 10.69
C SER A 346 12.94 13.86 9.78
N PHE A 347 12.75 14.04 8.48
CA PHE A 347 13.78 13.74 7.49
C PHE A 347 14.95 14.74 7.56
N GLU A 348 14.68 16.00 7.87
CA GLU A 348 15.69 17.03 8.09
C GLU A 348 16.53 16.71 9.34
N ASP A 349 15.88 16.25 10.40
CA ASP A 349 16.53 15.78 11.62
C ASP A 349 17.44 14.56 11.33
N LEU A 350 16.89 13.54 10.65
CA LEU A 350 17.67 12.38 10.21
C LEU A 350 18.89 12.79 9.37
N GLN A 351 18.72 13.73 8.43
CA GLN A 351 19.83 14.23 7.63
C GLN A 351 20.92 14.86 8.49
N GLY A 352 20.54 15.68 9.47
CA GLY A 352 21.47 16.30 10.41
C GLY A 352 22.24 15.26 11.22
N LEU A 353 21.56 14.23 11.72
CA LEU A 353 22.16 13.14 12.49
C LEU A 353 23.15 12.30 11.66
N ILE A 354 22.84 12.03 10.39
CA ILE A 354 23.74 11.33 9.47
C ILE A 354 24.97 12.19 9.16
N LYS A 355 24.78 13.49 8.85
CA LYS A 355 25.89 14.43 8.60
C LYS A 355 26.83 14.57 9.80
N ALA A 356 26.28 14.48 11.02
CA ALA A 356 27.04 14.52 12.27
C ALA A 356 27.71 13.17 12.63
N GLY A 357 27.51 12.11 11.85
CA GLY A 357 28.05 10.77 12.13
C GLY A 357 27.40 10.08 13.33
N LEU A 358 26.22 10.54 13.77
CA LEU A 358 25.51 9.96 14.92
C LEU A 358 24.61 8.79 14.52
N VAL A 359 24.09 8.84 13.30
CA VAL A 359 23.24 7.81 12.69
C VAL A 359 23.87 7.32 11.39
N THR A 360 23.76 6.02 11.12
CA THR A 360 24.34 5.37 9.94
C THR A 360 23.36 4.34 9.35
N ASN A 361 23.77 3.67 8.28
CA ASN A 361 23.09 2.50 7.75
C ASN A 361 22.95 1.42 8.84
N ALA A 362 21.75 0.88 9.02
CA ALA A 362 21.56 -0.27 9.86
C ALA A 362 22.38 -1.47 9.35
N SER A 363 22.88 -2.30 10.27
CA SER A 363 23.66 -3.50 9.95
C SER A 363 22.90 -4.50 9.08
N ILE A 364 21.57 -4.47 9.09
CA ILE A 364 20.69 -5.29 8.25
C ILE A 364 20.58 -4.80 6.80
N ASN A 365 21.03 -3.58 6.50
CA ASN A 365 20.98 -3.08 5.13
C ASN A 365 22.06 -3.78 4.30
N PRO A 366 21.68 -4.48 3.23
CA PRO A 366 22.65 -5.17 2.39
C PRO A 366 23.62 -4.17 1.75
N ASP A 367 24.79 -4.67 1.36
CA ASP A 367 25.70 -3.91 0.51
C ASP A 367 25.05 -3.60 -0.84
N GLY A 368 25.42 -2.45 -1.39
CA GLY A 368 24.83 -1.94 -2.61
C GLY A 368 24.89 -0.41 -2.71
N PRO A 369 24.32 0.15 -3.78
CA PRO A 369 24.29 1.58 -3.98
C PRO A 369 23.50 2.27 -2.87
N SER A 370 24.01 3.42 -2.43
CA SER A 370 23.28 4.31 -1.54
C SER A 370 22.19 5.06 -2.29
N ASN A 371 21.19 5.55 -1.55
CA ASN A 371 20.15 6.42 -2.07
C ASN A 371 20.45 7.88 -1.68
N PRO A 372 20.88 8.75 -2.63
CA PRO A 372 21.20 10.14 -2.33
C PRO A 372 19.99 10.94 -1.83
N TRP A 373 18.78 10.58 -2.28
CA TRP A 373 17.54 11.21 -1.80
C TRP A 373 17.28 10.90 -0.32
N LEU A 374 17.83 9.80 0.18
CA LEU A 374 17.80 9.42 1.59
C LEU A 374 19.19 9.45 2.24
N TYR A 375 19.96 10.49 1.90
CA TYR A 375 21.17 10.90 2.61
C TYR A 375 22.27 9.83 2.64
N GLY A 376 22.30 8.92 1.68
CA GLY A 376 23.30 7.86 1.59
C GLY A 376 22.91 6.58 2.33
N LEU A 377 21.72 6.49 2.92
CA LEU A 377 21.20 5.22 3.41
C LEU A 377 20.94 4.27 2.23
N ARG A 378 21.13 2.97 2.47
CA ARG A 378 20.94 1.88 1.51
C ARG A 378 19.58 1.25 1.71
N PRO A 379 18.90 0.80 0.63
CA PRO A 379 17.63 0.10 0.77
C PRO A 379 17.85 -1.28 1.41
N THR A 380 17.03 -1.60 2.39
CA THR A 380 16.99 -2.90 3.10
C THR A 380 16.40 -4.01 2.22
N LYS A 381 15.88 -3.66 1.03
CA LYS A 381 15.15 -4.56 0.11
C LYS A 381 13.84 -5.13 0.69
N ALA A 382 13.24 -4.37 1.61
CA ALA A 382 11.90 -4.64 2.13
C ALA A 382 10.95 -3.54 1.65
N ILE A 383 9.79 -3.94 1.15
CA ILE A 383 8.70 -3.06 0.76
C ILE A 383 7.60 -3.18 1.81
N ILE A 384 7.19 -2.05 2.37
CA ILE A 384 6.08 -1.95 3.31
C ILE A 384 4.99 -1.15 2.61
N ASN A 385 3.85 -1.77 2.31
CA ASN A 385 2.68 -1.06 1.81
C ASN A 385 1.93 -0.44 2.99
N CYS A 386 2.07 0.87 3.14
CA CYS A 386 1.49 1.59 4.26
C CYS A 386 0.78 2.89 3.83
N PRO A 387 -0.47 2.79 3.36
CA PRO A 387 -1.34 3.93 3.11
C PRO A 387 -1.38 4.96 4.24
N VAL A 388 -1.32 6.24 3.88
CA VAL A 388 -1.47 7.35 4.83
C VAL A 388 -2.95 7.66 5.00
N ILE A 389 -3.43 7.66 6.24
CA ILE A 389 -4.85 7.81 6.56
C ILE A 389 -5.17 9.25 6.94
N ALA A 390 -4.46 9.82 7.90
CA ALA A 390 -4.71 11.15 8.44
C ALA A 390 -3.47 11.72 9.15
N HIS A 391 -3.43 13.04 9.36
CA HIS A 391 -2.38 13.68 10.17
C HIS A 391 -2.98 14.83 10.99
N PRO A 392 -3.77 14.51 12.03
CA PRO A 392 -4.52 15.50 12.79
C PRO A 392 -3.61 16.50 13.51
N VAL A 393 -4.10 17.73 13.65
CA VAL A 393 -3.58 18.71 14.61
C VAL A 393 -4.34 18.43 15.92
N LEU A 394 -3.71 17.68 16.82
CA LEU A 394 -4.26 17.33 18.13
C LEU A 394 -3.92 18.37 19.20
#